data_AF-A0A409XME0-F1
#
_entry.id   AF-A0A409XME0-F1
#
_cell.length_a   1.000
_cell.length_b   1.000
_cell.length_c   1.000
_cell.angle_alpha   90.00
_cell.angle_beta   90.00
_cell.angle_gamma   90.00
#
_symmetry.space_group_name_H-M   'P 1'
#
loop_
_entity.id
_entity.type
_entity.pdbx_description
1 polymer ?
#
loop_
_entity_poly.entity_id
_entity_poly.type
_entity_poly.pdbx_seq_one_letter_code
_entity_poly.pdbx_strand_id
1 'polypeptide(L)'
;MYQQPTSFISSKESLLAILVNSGCIDDSGHDISSSDNESGELPDLKIVPVHINYRVPPIPFEAGVLSLKVGLMLPAYRGSMSLASENPFDRPTCALNFLSDPADFAVTRKGIKLTKRTGVKMREQGMKMADLYMPDSESDVDLDSLSRKQREPLTTMVALVAWRQKTIPVLVLSMTSFVCIEFRTCGLQTAASSLS
;
A
#
# COMPACT_ATOMS: atom_id res chain seq x y z
N MET A 1 -19.67 6.59 -31.82
CA MET A 1 -18.84 7.38 -30.88
C MET A 1 -18.38 6.42 -29.80
N TYR A 2 -17.13 5.96 -29.85
CA TYR A 2 -16.54 5.12 -28.80
C TYR A 2 -15.75 6.05 -27.87
N GLN A 3 -16.27 6.29 -26.67
CA GLN A 3 -15.50 6.95 -25.62
C GLN A 3 -14.50 5.94 -25.05
N GLN A 4 -13.21 6.24 -25.20
CA GLN A 4 -12.17 5.50 -24.50
C GLN A 4 -12.12 5.96 -23.04
N PRO A 5 -12.01 5.06 -22.06
CA PRO A 5 -11.75 5.44 -20.69
C PRO A 5 -10.35 6.04 -20.58
N THR A 6 -10.28 7.27 -20.07
CA THR A 6 -9.05 8.02 -19.82
C THR A 6 -8.29 7.40 -18.66
N SER A 7 -7.53 6.34 -18.93
CA SER A 7 -6.46 5.90 -18.04
C SER A 7 -5.24 6.77 -18.29
N PHE A 8 -4.89 7.61 -17.32
CA PHE A 8 -3.72 8.47 -17.39
C PHE A 8 -2.49 7.64 -17.04
N ILE A 9 -1.77 7.16 -18.06
CA ILE A 9 -0.51 6.43 -17.87
C ILE A 9 0.62 7.46 -17.72
N SER A 10 1.04 7.71 -16.48
CA SER A 10 2.24 8.51 -16.19
C SER A 10 3.48 7.65 -16.35
N SER A 11 4.38 8.04 -17.27
CA SER A 11 5.62 7.32 -17.54
C SER A 11 6.76 7.78 -16.62
N LYS A 12 7.17 6.87 -15.73
CA LYS A 12 8.56 6.56 -15.33
C LYS A 12 8.47 5.39 -14.35
N GLU A 13 8.89 4.22 -14.83
CA GLU A 13 8.73 2.90 -14.19
C GLU A 13 7.26 2.51 -13.97
N SER A 14 6.64 1.89 -14.98
CA SER A 14 5.27 1.37 -14.91
C SER A 14 5.18 0.18 -13.95
N LEU A 15 5.27 0.44 -12.65
CA LEU A 15 4.78 -0.49 -11.63
C LEU A 15 3.26 -0.55 -11.80
N LEU A 16 2.76 -1.70 -12.24
CA LEU A 16 1.33 -2.00 -12.25
C LEU A 16 0.75 -1.61 -10.88
N ALA A 17 -0.20 -0.68 -10.83
CA ALA A 17 -0.83 -0.29 -9.58
C ALA A 17 -2.34 -0.38 -9.74
N ILE A 18 -3.01 -0.95 -8.74
CA ILE A 18 -4.46 -0.95 -8.64
C ILE A 18 -4.82 0.26 -7.77
N LEU A 19 -5.54 1.21 -8.35
CA LEU A 19 -6.10 2.36 -7.63
C LEU A 19 -7.58 2.10 -7.42
N VAL A 20 -8.04 2.20 -6.17
CA VAL A 20 -9.41 1.87 -5.80
C VAL A 20 -9.88 2.82 -4.71
N ASN A 21 -11.18 3.13 -4.70
CA ASN A 21 -11.83 3.84 -3.59
C ASN A 21 -12.32 2.79 -2.58
N SER A 22 -12.00 2.97 -1.30
CA SER A 22 -12.38 2.05 -0.24
C SER A 22 -13.90 1.96 -0.03
N GLY A 23 -14.67 2.94 -0.50
CA GLY A 23 -16.13 2.90 -0.60
C GLY A 23 -16.64 1.81 -1.56
N CYS A 24 -15.84 1.40 -2.55
CA CYS A 24 -16.18 0.33 -3.48
C CYS A 24 -15.85 -1.07 -2.94
N ILE A 25 -15.29 -1.18 -1.73
CA ILE A 25 -14.87 -2.44 -1.12
C ILE A 25 -15.75 -2.69 0.10
N ASP A 26 -16.36 -3.88 0.17
CA ASP A 26 -17.15 -4.29 1.33
C ASP A 26 -16.27 -4.69 2.51
N ASP A 27 -16.90 -4.94 3.66
CA ASP A 27 -16.19 -5.33 4.89
C ASP A 27 -15.51 -6.70 4.78
N SER A 28 -15.83 -7.49 3.76
CA SER A 28 -15.22 -8.78 3.47
C SER A 28 -14.09 -8.72 2.43
N GLY A 29 -13.81 -7.53 1.88
CA GLY A 29 -12.76 -7.29 0.89
C GLY A 29 -13.17 -7.60 -0.55
N HIS A 30 -14.45 -7.73 -0.85
CA HIS A 30 -14.93 -7.89 -2.22
C HIS A 30 -15.25 -6.53 -2.84
N ASP A 31 -15.02 -6.43 -4.15
CA ASP A 31 -15.46 -5.30 -4.95
C ASP A 31 -16.98 -5.32 -5.05
N ILE A 32 -17.62 -4.22 -4.68
CA ILE A 32 -19.08 -4.07 -4.69
C ILE A 32 -19.57 -3.71 -6.10
N SER A 33 -18.69 -3.24 -7.00
CA SER A 33 -18.97 -2.76 -8.36
C SER A 33 -20.47 -2.70 -8.73
N SER A 34 -21.20 -1.72 -8.20
CA SER A 34 -22.40 -1.26 -8.89
C SER A 34 -21.96 -0.36 -10.02
N SER A 35 -22.65 -0.42 -11.14
CA SER A 35 -22.46 0.32 -12.39
C SER A 35 -22.38 1.86 -12.29
N ASP A 36 -22.30 2.43 -11.09
CA ASP A 36 -22.68 3.82 -10.81
C ASP A 36 -21.57 4.63 -10.10
N ASN A 37 -20.31 4.19 -10.15
CA ASN A 37 -19.20 5.01 -9.65
C ASN A 37 -18.76 6.05 -10.69
N GLU A 38 -19.69 6.94 -11.06
CA GLU A 38 -19.42 8.26 -11.63
C GLU A 38 -19.07 9.29 -10.53
N SER A 39 -18.90 8.87 -9.27
CA SER A 39 -18.32 9.74 -8.26
C SER A 39 -16.86 9.99 -8.66
N GLY A 40 -16.57 11.19 -9.17
CA GLY A 40 -15.21 11.68 -9.45
C GLY A 40 -14.34 11.83 -8.20
N GLU A 41 -14.62 11.06 -7.14
CA GLU A 41 -13.82 10.93 -5.94
C GLU A 41 -12.45 10.33 -6.28
N LEU A 42 -11.42 10.94 -5.71
CA LEU A 42 -10.05 10.48 -5.86
C LEU A 42 -9.87 9.12 -5.15
N PRO A 43 -9.08 8.19 -5.71
CA PRO A 43 -8.78 6.93 -5.06
C PRO A 43 -8.04 7.18 -3.74
N ASP A 44 -8.49 6.55 -2.66
CA ASP A 44 -7.90 6.60 -1.33
C ASP A 44 -6.98 5.40 -1.04
N LEU A 45 -7.06 4.35 -1.86
CA LEU A 45 -6.22 3.15 -1.78
C LEU A 45 -5.41 2.91 -3.05
N LYS A 46 -4.18 2.44 -2.84
CA LYS A 46 -3.26 1.98 -3.89
C LYS A 46 -2.69 0.61 -3.52
N ILE A 47 -2.83 -0.37 -4.39
CA ILE A 47 -2.20 -1.69 -4.25
C ILE A 47 -1.11 -1.84 -5.31
N VAL A 48 0.12 -2.13 -4.89
CA VAL A 48 1.28 -2.24 -5.79
C VAL A 48 1.99 -3.58 -5.57
N PRO A 49 2.22 -4.39 -6.61
CA PRO A 49 3.14 -5.51 -6.55
C PRO A 49 4.57 -4.98 -6.43
N VAL A 50 5.28 -5.45 -5.41
CA VAL A 50 6.68 -5.15 -5.16
C VAL A 50 7.49 -6.43 -5.26
N HIS A 51 8.49 -6.41 -6.12
CA HIS A 51 9.38 -7.54 -6.40
C HIS A 51 10.68 -7.48 -5.58
N ILE A 52 10.68 -6.71 -4.49
CA ILE A 52 11.88 -6.43 -3.69
C ILE A 52 11.68 -6.97 -2.28
N ASN A 53 12.61 -7.84 -1.88
CA ASN A 53 12.68 -8.45 -0.57
C ASN A 53 13.39 -7.50 0.42
N TYR A 54 12.61 -6.65 1.09
CA TYR A 54 13.12 -5.73 2.12
C TYR A 54 13.14 -6.35 3.53
N ARG A 55 12.99 -7.68 3.65
CA ARG A 55 12.86 -8.33 4.96
C ARG A 55 14.21 -8.53 5.64
N VAL A 56 14.16 -8.49 6.98
CA VAL A 56 15.25 -8.88 7.86
C VAL A 56 14.71 -9.96 8.81
N PRO A 57 15.16 -11.23 8.71
CA PRO A 57 16.10 -11.76 7.72
C PRO A 57 15.49 -11.81 6.30
N PRO A 58 16.31 -11.76 5.24
CA PRO A 58 15.82 -11.81 3.87
C PRO A 58 15.20 -13.18 3.58
N ILE A 59 14.07 -13.18 2.87
CA ILE A 59 13.44 -14.41 2.36
C ILE A 59 14.40 -15.08 1.35
N PRO A 60 14.69 -16.39 1.43
CA PRO A 60 15.60 -17.05 0.49
C PRO A 60 15.14 -16.91 -0.97
N PHE A 61 16.03 -16.50 -1.88
CA PHE A 61 15.73 -16.26 -3.31
C PHE A 61 15.18 -17.49 -4.06
N GLU A 62 15.48 -18.69 -3.58
CA GLU A 62 14.97 -19.96 -4.13
C GLU A 62 13.45 -20.08 -4.00
N ALA A 63 12.86 -19.33 -3.07
CA ALA A 63 11.44 -19.11 -3.00
C ALA A 63 11.13 -17.79 -3.71
N GLY A 64 10.47 -17.84 -4.87
CA GLY A 64 9.92 -16.62 -5.43
C GLY A 64 8.91 -16.01 -4.45
N VAL A 65 8.85 -14.68 -4.37
CA VAL A 65 7.94 -13.96 -3.48
C VAL A 65 7.16 -12.96 -4.31
N LEU A 66 5.84 -12.97 -4.12
CA LEU A 66 4.97 -11.90 -4.57
C LEU A 66 4.55 -11.09 -3.35
N SER A 67 4.99 -9.84 -3.28
CA SER A 67 4.56 -8.91 -2.23
C SER A 67 3.58 -7.91 -2.83
N LEU A 68 2.39 -7.79 -2.25
CA LEU A 68 1.40 -6.79 -2.60
C LEU A 68 1.36 -5.75 -1.47
N LYS A 69 1.74 -4.50 -1.78
CA LYS A 69 1.71 -3.38 -0.83
C LYS A 69 0.42 -2.59 -0.97
N VAL A 70 -0.30 -2.46 0.12
CA VAL A 70 -1.48 -1.61 0.30
C VAL A 70 -1.00 -0.25 0.80
N GLY A 71 -1.35 0.84 0.12
CA GLY A 71 -0.97 2.21 0.49
C GLY A 71 -2.17 3.15 0.58
N LEU A 72 -2.15 4.05 1.56
CA LEU A 72 -3.13 5.11 1.73
C LEU A 72 -2.79 6.35 0.90
N MET A 73 -3.58 6.62 -0.12
CA MET A 73 -3.40 7.78 -0.99
C MET A 73 -3.87 9.09 -0.34
N LEU A 74 -4.90 8.99 0.50
CA LEU A 74 -5.52 10.14 1.18
C LEU A 74 -5.53 9.91 2.71
N PRO A 75 -4.36 9.87 3.36
CA PRO A 75 -4.30 9.64 4.80
C PRO A 75 -4.98 10.77 5.58
N ALA A 76 -5.67 10.43 6.65
CA ALA A 76 -6.25 11.37 7.60
C ALA A 76 -5.19 11.90 8.59
N TYR A 77 -4.21 11.09 8.98
CA TYR A 77 -3.13 11.53 9.87
C TYR A 77 -2.31 12.70 9.28
N ARG A 78 -1.70 13.49 10.17
CA ARG A 78 -0.80 14.59 9.83
C ARG A 78 0.48 14.50 10.64
N GLY A 79 1.60 14.52 9.92
CA GLY A 79 2.92 14.64 10.52
C GLY A 79 3.36 16.11 10.61
N SER A 80 4.36 16.37 11.44
CA SER A 80 5.03 17.66 11.55
C SER A 80 6.54 17.49 11.49
N MET A 81 7.22 18.49 10.96
CA MET A 81 8.67 18.58 10.96
C MET A 81 9.09 19.98 11.41
N SER A 82 10.03 20.06 12.34
CA SER A 82 10.61 21.30 12.82
C SER A 82 12.12 21.24 12.80
N LEU A 83 12.76 22.40 12.64
CA LEU A 83 14.21 22.51 12.81
C LEU A 83 14.55 22.20 14.27
N ALA A 84 15.53 21.34 14.49
CA ALA A 84 16.01 21.02 15.84
C ALA A 84 16.90 22.14 16.40
N SER A 85 17.55 22.91 15.52
CA SER A 85 18.42 24.04 15.88
C SER A 85 18.53 25.01 14.70
N GLU A 86 19.28 26.10 14.89
CA GLU A 86 19.66 27.04 13.83
C GLU A 86 20.81 26.51 12.95
N ASN A 87 21.52 25.46 13.38
CA ASN A 87 22.59 24.86 12.62
C ASN A 87 22.00 24.02 11.47
N PRO A 88 22.27 24.35 10.19
CA PRO A 88 21.69 23.64 9.05
C PRO A 88 22.18 22.19 8.90
N PHE A 89 23.23 21.80 9.63
CA PHE A 89 23.74 20.42 9.64
C PHE A 89 23.04 19.54 10.67
N ASP A 90 22.27 20.13 11.59
CA ASP A 90 21.54 19.35 12.59
C ASP A 90 20.29 18.74 11.95
N ARG A 91 20.02 17.47 12.29
CA ARG A 91 18.86 16.76 11.75
C ARG A 91 17.58 17.40 12.28
N PRO A 92 16.56 17.65 11.44
CA PRO A 92 15.28 18.17 11.90
C PRO A 92 14.57 17.14 12.78
N THR A 93 13.71 17.64 13.66
CA THR A 93 12.80 16.80 14.44
C THR A 93 11.60 16.46 13.58
N CYS A 94 11.36 15.17 13.35
CA CYS A 94 10.27 14.67 12.51
C CYS A 94 9.29 13.83 13.33
N ALA A 95 8.05 14.29 13.43
CA ALA A 95 6.95 13.52 14.01
C ALA A 95 6.00 13.10 12.89
N LEU A 96 6.17 11.87 12.38
CA LEU A 96 5.44 11.42 11.18
C LEU A 96 3.99 10.99 11.45
N ASN A 97 3.69 10.57 12.68
CA ASN A 97 2.34 10.21 13.13
C ASN A 97 1.58 9.22 12.22
N PHE A 98 2.28 8.35 11.48
CA PHE A 98 1.63 7.37 10.63
C PHE A 98 0.60 6.54 11.40
N LEU A 99 -0.56 6.34 10.77
CA LEU A 99 -1.67 5.58 11.32
C LEU A 99 -2.05 6.04 12.75
N SER A 100 -1.90 7.33 13.05
CA SER A 100 -2.36 7.89 14.33
C SER A 100 -3.87 8.13 14.34
N ASP A 101 -4.48 8.27 13.17
CA ASP A 101 -5.92 8.47 13.03
C ASP A 101 -6.64 7.11 12.85
N PRO A 102 -7.72 6.84 13.60
CA PRO A 102 -8.48 5.60 13.46
C PRO A 102 -9.12 5.42 12.08
N ALA A 103 -9.43 6.50 11.34
CA ALA A 103 -10.01 6.41 10.00
C ALA A 103 -9.06 5.72 9.00
N ASP A 104 -7.75 5.93 9.16
CA ASP A 104 -6.73 5.31 8.31
C ASP A 104 -6.69 3.79 8.44
N PHE A 105 -7.00 3.26 9.64
CA PHE A 105 -7.10 1.81 9.84
C PHE A 105 -8.28 1.22 9.09
N ALA A 106 -9.44 1.89 9.08
CA ALA A 106 -10.63 1.39 8.38
C ALA A 106 -10.36 1.18 6.88
N VAL A 107 -9.74 2.16 6.23
CA VAL A 107 -9.34 2.10 4.81
C VAL A 107 -8.26 1.03 4.59
N THR A 108 -7.25 0.98 5.46
CA THR A 108 -6.16 -0.01 5.37
C THR A 108 -6.67 -1.45 5.48
N ARG A 109 -7.59 -1.73 6.41
CA ARG A 109 -8.21 -3.06 6.58
C ARG A 109 -8.89 -3.54 5.30
N LYS A 110 -9.64 -2.66 4.62
CA LYS A 110 -10.27 -2.98 3.33
C LYS A 110 -9.24 -3.32 2.26
N GLY A 111 -8.16 -2.54 2.16
CA GLY A 111 -7.07 -2.83 1.24
C GLY A 111 -6.36 -4.16 1.53
N ILE A 112 -6.16 -4.51 2.81
CA ILE A 112 -5.59 -5.79 3.23
C ILE A 112 -6.49 -6.96 2.81
N LYS A 113 -7.79 -6.86 3.11
CA LYS A 113 -8.78 -7.89 2.76
C LYS A 113 -8.87 -8.06 1.24
N LEU A 114 -8.95 -6.98 0.48
CA LEU A 114 -8.95 -7.02 -1.00
C LEU A 114 -7.71 -7.73 -1.53
N THR A 115 -6.53 -7.39 -1.04
CA THR A 115 -5.27 -8.02 -1.43
C THR A 115 -5.24 -9.52 -1.13
N LYS A 116 -5.79 -9.92 0.03
CA LYS A 116 -5.95 -11.35 0.38
C LYS A 116 -6.88 -12.05 -0.63
N ARG A 117 -7.99 -11.44 -1.02
CA ARG A 117 -8.90 -11.99 -2.06
C ARG A 117 -8.22 -12.07 -3.42
N THR A 118 -7.40 -11.10 -3.80
CA THR A 118 -6.57 -11.16 -5.01
C THR A 118 -5.68 -12.40 -4.99
N GLY A 119 -4.99 -12.66 -3.88
CA GLY A 119 -4.17 -13.87 -3.71
C GLY A 119 -4.95 -15.18 -3.84
N VAL A 120 -6.17 -15.24 -3.29
CA VAL A 120 -7.09 -16.38 -3.46
C VAL A 120 -7.44 -16.58 -4.93
N LYS A 121 -7.89 -15.54 -5.64
CA LYS A 121 -8.21 -15.62 -7.07
C LYS A 121 -7.02 -16.05 -7.93
N MET A 122 -5.81 -15.59 -7.60
CA MET A 122 -4.59 -16.02 -8.30
C MET A 122 -4.34 -17.52 -8.12
N ARG A 123 -4.59 -18.08 -6.93
CA ARG A 123 -4.50 -19.53 -6.69
C ARG A 123 -5.54 -20.33 -7.46
N GLU A 124 -6.79 -19.83 -7.49
CA GLU A 124 -7.88 -20.44 -8.27
C GLU A 124 -7.54 -20.48 -9.77
N GLN A 125 -6.80 -19.49 -10.27
CA GLN A 125 -6.26 -19.45 -11.63
C GLN A 125 -5.04 -20.35 -11.85
N GLY A 126 -4.63 -21.16 -10.85
CA GLY A 126 -3.57 -22.15 -10.96
C GLY A 126 -2.20 -21.71 -10.44
N MET A 127 -2.08 -20.52 -9.83
CA MET A 127 -0.80 -20.06 -9.28
C MET A 127 -0.47 -20.80 -7.98
N LYS A 128 0.64 -21.55 -7.97
CA LYS A 128 1.13 -22.27 -6.78
C LYS A 128 1.78 -21.31 -5.79
N MET A 129 0.97 -20.73 -4.91
CA MET A 129 1.43 -19.78 -3.89
C MET A 129 0.95 -20.17 -2.50
N ALA A 130 1.83 -20.09 -1.51
CA ALA A 130 1.53 -20.23 -0.09
C ALA A 130 1.50 -18.85 0.57
N ASP A 131 0.71 -18.72 1.65
CA ASP A 131 0.76 -17.52 2.48
C ASP A 131 2.12 -17.46 3.19
N LEU A 132 2.77 -16.29 3.17
CA LEU A 132 4.04 -16.09 3.86
C LEU A 132 3.88 -15.10 5.02
N TYR A 133 3.37 -13.91 4.71
CA TYR A 133 3.04 -12.90 5.72
C TYR A 133 1.60 -12.47 5.51
N MET A 134 0.73 -13.05 6.34
CA MET A 134 -0.69 -12.78 6.42
C MET A 134 -1.06 -12.33 7.83
N PRO A 135 -2.16 -11.60 8.00
CA PRO A 135 -2.72 -11.39 9.33
C PRO A 135 -3.19 -12.74 9.90
N ASP A 136 -3.07 -12.90 11.22
CA ASP A 136 -3.43 -14.14 11.92
C ASP A 136 -4.93 -14.47 11.76
N SER A 137 -5.77 -13.43 11.68
CA SER A 137 -7.19 -13.54 11.30
C SER A 137 -7.67 -12.31 10.53
N GLU A 138 -8.94 -12.29 10.14
CA GLU A 138 -9.59 -11.11 9.53
C GLU A 138 -10.27 -10.20 10.55
N SER A 139 -9.99 -10.41 11.85
CA SER A 139 -10.43 -9.51 12.90
C SER A 139 -9.76 -8.15 12.77
N ASP A 140 -10.49 -7.08 13.08
CA ASP A 140 -9.97 -5.72 13.05
C ASP A 140 -8.70 -5.54 13.91
N VAL A 141 -8.63 -6.26 15.04
CA VAL A 141 -7.48 -6.23 15.94
C VAL A 141 -6.23 -6.79 15.28
N ASP A 142 -6.35 -7.93 14.59
CA ASP A 142 -5.20 -8.57 13.97
C ASP A 142 -4.74 -7.80 12.73
N LEU A 143 -5.67 -7.24 11.96
CA LEU A 143 -5.37 -6.37 10.82
C LEU A 143 -4.66 -5.07 11.24
N ASP A 144 -5.09 -4.45 12.33
CA ASP A 144 -4.41 -3.28 12.89
C ASP A 144 -3.03 -3.63 13.42
N SER A 145 -2.90 -4.79 14.08
CA SER A 145 -1.62 -5.26 14.61
C SER A 145 -0.61 -5.46 13.47
N LEU A 146 -1.04 -6.04 12.35
CA LEU A 146 -0.23 -6.21 11.15
C LEU A 146 0.19 -4.86 10.58
N SER A 147 -0.76 -3.93 10.48
CA SER A 147 -0.54 -2.57 9.95
C SER A 147 0.49 -1.81 10.79
N ARG A 148 0.45 -1.94 12.12
CA ARG A 148 1.42 -1.31 13.03
C ARG A 148 2.79 -1.98 12.95
N LYS A 149 2.84 -3.31 12.89
CA LYS A 149 4.08 -4.09 12.82
C LYS A 149 4.86 -3.84 11.54
N GLN A 150 4.16 -3.57 10.43
CA GLN A 150 4.75 -3.34 9.12
C GLN A 150 4.79 -1.87 8.70
N ARG A 151 4.70 -0.95 9.67
CA ARG A 151 4.75 0.48 9.43
C ARG A 151 6.14 0.87 8.90
N GLU A 152 6.24 0.99 7.58
CA GLU A 152 7.46 1.45 6.90
C GLU A 152 7.22 2.79 6.19
N PRO A 153 8.06 3.82 6.42
CA PRO A 153 8.06 5.02 5.61
C PRO A 153 8.67 4.70 4.23
N LEU A 154 7.85 4.67 3.18
CA LEU A 154 8.36 4.54 1.80
C LEU A 154 8.20 5.85 1.02
N THR A 155 9.35 6.33 0.55
CA THR A 155 9.77 7.20 -0.57
C THR A 155 8.87 8.33 -1.10
N THR A 156 7.56 8.38 -0.83
CA THR A 156 6.67 9.48 -1.25
C THR A 156 6.37 10.38 -0.06
N MET A 157 7.32 11.25 0.28
CA MET A 157 7.03 12.44 1.08
C MET A 157 6.44 13.50 0.15
N VAL A 158 5.13 13.76 0.26
CA VAL A 158 4.56 15.00 -0.25
C VAL A 158 4.60 16.01 0.88
N ALA A 159 5.65 16.83 0.89
CA ALA A 159 5.72 17.97 1.78
C ALA A 159 4.86 19.10 1.20
N LEU A 160 3.75 19.43 1.86
CA LEU A 160 3.00 20.63 1.54
C LEU A 160 3.46 21.75 2.49
N VAL A 161 4.16 22.74 1.95
CA VAL A 161 4.36 24.01 2.67
C VAL A 161 3.02 24.74 2.64
N ALA A 162 2.21 24.58 3.68
CA ALA A 162 0.99 25.34 3.84
C ALA A 162 1.34 26.77 4.29
N TRP A 163 1.36 27.71 3.35
CA TRP A 163 1.60 29.13 3.64
C TRP A 163 0.33 29.75 4.22
N ARG A 164 0.15 29.72 5.55
CA ARG A 164 -0.91 30.46 6.23
C ARG A 164 -0.36 31.83 6.65
N GLN A 165 -0.82 32.89 5.99
CA GLN A 165 -0.45 34.28 6.27
C GLN A 165 -0.52 34.58 7.77
N LYS A 166 0.63 34.89 8.39
CA LYS A 166 0.87 35.57 9.69
C LYS A 166 1.61 34.81 10.81
N THR A 167 1.97 33.54 10.70
CA THR A 167 2.85 32.94 11.72
C THR A 167 3.77 31.89 11.12
N ILE A 168 5.00 31.81 11.67
CA ILE A 168 6.13 30.89 11.38
C ILE A 168 5.76 29.70 10.49
N PRO A 169 6.49 29.43 9.38
CA PRO A 169 6.15 28.34 8.48
C PRO A 169 6.21 26.98 9.22
N VAL A 170 5.04 26.34 9.37
CA VAL A 170 4.95 24.96 9.83
C VAL A 170 4.84 24.07 8.59
N LEU A 171 5.82 23.18 8.42
CA LEU A 171 5.75 22.17 7.37
C LEU A 171 4.79 21.06 7.81
N VAL A 172 3.68 20.90 7.08
CA VAL A 172 2.74 19.79 7.30
C VAL A 172 3.10 18.68 6.31
N LEU A 173 3.39 17.51 6.86
CA LEU A 173 3.73 16.33 6.08
C LEU A 173 2.51 15.43 5.97
N SER A 174 2.09 15.16 4.73
CA SER A 174 1.21 14.05 4.41
C SER A 174 2.06 13.01 3.70
N MET A 175 2.38 11.93 4.40
CA MET A 175 3.13 10.81 3.84
C MET A 175 2.15 9.67 3.56
N THR A 176 2.41 8.79 2.61
CA THR A 176 1.61 7.57 2.42
C THR A 176 2.16 6.44 3.28
N SER A 177 1.32 5.83 4.11
CA SER A 177 1.64 4.60 4.83
C SER A 177 1.37 3.40 3.96
N PHE A 178 2.22 2.37 4.06
CA PHE A 178 2.02 1.10 3.37
C PHE A 178 1.95 -0.09 4.34
N VAL A 179 1.18 -1.10 3.97
CA VAL A 179 1.15 -2.43 4.61
C VAL A 179 1.44 -3.48 3.53
N CYS A 180 2.30 -4.45 3.83
CA CYS A 180 2.77 -5.44 2.87
C CYS A 180 2.18 -6.83 3.15
N ILE A 181 1.58 -7.43 2.13
CA ILE A 181 1.04 -8.78 2.18
C ILE A 181 1.87 -9.63 1.24
N GLU A 182 2.42 -10.73 1.75
CA GLU A 182 3.43 -11.50 1.02
C GLU A 182 2.99 -12.94 0.82
N PHE A 183 3.17 -13.40 -0.41
CA PHE A 183 2.91 -14.76 -0.85
C PHE A 183 4.21 -15.39 -1.29
N ARG A 184 4.44 -16.63 -0.84
CA ARG A 184 5.56 -17.45 -1.30
C ARG A 184 5.13 -18.23 -2.53
N THR A 185 5.82 -18.11 -3.65
CA THR A 185 5.60 -18.99 -4.80
C THR A 185 6.33 -20.32 -4.57
N CYS A 186 5.63 -21.43 -4.74
CA CYS A 186 6.20 -22.78 -4.64
C CYS A 186 6.59 -23.26 -6.04
N GLY A 187 7.90 -23.21 -6.33
CA GLY A 187 8.52 -23.94 -7.44
C GLY A 187 8.12 -23.47 -8.84
N LEU A 188 8.91 -22.56 -9.39
CA LEU A 188 9.28 -22.66 -10.81
C LEU A 188 10.32 -23.78 -10.91
N GLN A 189 9.88 -25.04 -10.88
CA GLN A 189 10.68 -26.08 -11.52
C GLN A 189 10.66 -25.72 -13.01
N THR A 190 11.80 -25.24 -13.47
CA THR A 190 12.14 -25.09 -14.88
C THR A 190 11.66 -26.33 -15.62
N ALA A 191 10.66 -26.15 -16.50
CA ALA A 191 10.33 -27.14 -17.52
C ALA A 191 11.50 -27.17 -18.53
N ALA A 192 12.59 -27.81 -18.13
CA ALA A 192 13.79 -27.98 -18.92
C ALA A 192 14.19 -29.46 -18.92
N SER A 193 13.28 -30.34 -19.35
CA SER A 193 13.61 -31.75 -19.67
C SER A 193 12.37 -32.51 -20.17
N SER A 194 12.03 -32.35 -21.45
CA SER A 194 11.38 -33.41 -22.25
C SER A 194 11.38 -33.04 -23.74
N LEU A 195 12.57 -32.87 -24.31
CA LEU A 195 12.84 -32.97 -25.74
C LEU A 195 14.17 -33.73 -25.87
N SER A 196 14.08 -35.06 -25.78
CA SER A 196 15.09 -36.01 -26.24
C SER A 196 14.38 -37.30 -26.61
#